data_AF-X0S7T0-F1
#
_entry.id   AF-X0S7T0-F1
#
_cell.length_a   1.000
_cell.length_b   1.000
_cell.length_c   1.000
_cell.angle_alpha   90.00
_cell.angle_beta   90.00
_cell.angle_gamma   90.00
#
_symmetry.space_group_name_H-M   'P 1'
#
loop_
_entity.id
_entity.type
_entity.pdbx_description
1 polymer ?
#
loop_
_entity_poly.entity_id
_entity_poly.type
_entity_poly.pdbx_seq_one_letter_code
_entity_poly.pdbx_strand_id
1 'polypeptide(L)' 'MTKEKIERRIVIPGEGIVKGENYLPGEGTEKKGDEIVTTRYGLA' A
#
# COMPACT_ATOMS: atom_id res chain seq x y z
N MET A 1 -4.54 -20.85 -5.33
CA MET A 1 -4.45 -19.42 -4.97
C MET A 1 -3.47 -19.29 -3.83
N THR A 2 -2.22 -18.92 -4.15
CA THR A 2 -1.14 -18.77 -3.18
C THR A 2 -1.42 -17.50 -2.36
N LYS A 3 -1.71 -17.65 -1.06
CA LYS A 3 -1.82 -16.50 -0.15
C LYS A 3 -0.40 -15.97 0.09
N GLU A 4 -0.01 -14.89 -0.58
CA GLU A 4 1.14 -14.11 -0.12
C GLU A 4 0.86 -13.66 1.32
N LYS A 5 1.79 -13.97 2.23
CA LYS A 5 1.70 -13.53 3.63
C LYS A 5 1.87 -12.03 3.65
N ILE A 6 0.78 -11.30 3.90
CA ILE A 6 0.84 -9.89 4.25
C ILE A 6 1.36 -9.82 5.68
N GLU A 7 2.66 -9.54 5.84
CA GLU A 7 3.25 -9.25 7.13
C GLU A 7 2.84 -7.85 7.55
N ARG A 8 2.14 -7.74 8.69
CA ARG A 8 1.74 -6.46 9.25
C ARG A 8 2.97 -5.64 9.61
N ARG A 9 3.23 -4.56 8.88
CA ARG A 9 4.36 -3.66 9.15
C ARG A 9 3.89 -2.24 9.39
N ILE A 10 4.65 -1.50 10.20
CA ILE A 10 4.41 -0.08 10.42
C ILE A 10 4.70 0.65 9.12
N VAL A 11 3.78 1.51 8.71
CA VAL A 11 3.94 2.37 7.53
C VAL A 11 3.81 3.84 7.90
N ILE A 12 4.50 4.71 7.17
CA ILE A 12 4.52 6.16 7.38
C ILE A 12 3.96 6.92 6.15
N PRO A 13 3.32 8.09 6.32
CA PRO A 13 2.83 8.89 5.19
C PRO A 13 3.91 9.12 4.12
N GLY A 14 3.57 8.87 2.86
CA GLY A 14 4.47 8.94 1.72
C GLY A 14 5.20 7.63 1.39
N GLU A 15 5.04 6.58 2.19
CA GLU A 15 5.65 5.28 1.93
C GLU A 15 4.88 4.46 0.88
N GLY A 16 5.59 3.90 -0.10
CA GLY A 16 5.05 2.95 -1.06
C GLY A 16 4.79 1.57 -0.43
N ILE A 17 3.55 1.09 -0.53
CA ILE A 17 3.13 -0.18 0.09
C ILE A 17 2.95 -1.30 -0.92
N VAL A 18 2.62 -1.00 -2.17
CA VAL A 18 2.51 -1.98 -3.25
C VAL A 18 2.70 -1.30 -4.61
N LYS A 19 3.32 -2.00 -5.56
CA LYS A 19 3.46 -1.57 -6.96
C LYS A 19 2.68 -2.48 -7.88
N GLY A 20 1.98 -1.89 -8.83
CA GLY A 20 1.30 -2.58 -9.92
C GLY A 20 0.14 -1.77 -10.47
N GLU A 21 -0.07 -1.88 -11.79
CA GLU A 21 -1.15 -1.17 -12.48
C GLU A 21 -2.54 -1.63 -12.05
N ASN A 22 -2.66 -2.89 -11.61
CA ASN A 22 -3.92 -3.52 -11.22
C ASN A 22 -4.34 -3.25 -9.77
N TYR A 23 -3.64 -2.37 -9.05
CA TYR A 23 -4.03 -1.96 -7.70
C TYR A 23 -4.84 -0.66 -7.73
N LEU A 24 -5.88 -0.62 -6.90
CA LEU A 24 -6.68 0.57 -6.63
C LEU A 24 -6.32 1.14 -5.25
N PRO A 25 -6.28 2.46 -5.10
CA PRO A 25 -6.09 3.08 -3.80
C PRO A 25 -7.31 2.80 -2.91
N GLY A 26 -7.06 2.40 -1.68
CA GLY A 26 -8.05 2.27 -0.61
C GLY A 26 -7.98 3.45 0.38
N GLU A 27 -8.74 3.38 1.46
CA GLU A 27 -8.74 4.42 2.50
C GLU A 27 -7.37 4.59 3.15
N GLY A 28 -6.87 5.84 3.20
CA GLY A 28 -5.55 6.15 3.75
C GLY A 28 -4.40 5.83 2.80
N THR A 29 -4.69 5.59 1.52
CA THR A 29 -3.69 5.39 0.47
C THR A 29 -4.04 6.19 -0.78
N GLU A 30 -3.05 6.54 -1.59
CA GLU A 30 -3.19 7.23 -2.86
C GLU A 30 -2.40 6.47 -3.94
N LYS A 31 -2.83 6.56 -5.21
CA LYS A 31 -2.09 5.96 -6.32
C LYS A 31 -1.22 7.03 -6.99
N LYS A 32 0.09 6.83 -6.98
CA LYS A 32 1.08 7.67 -7.64
C LYS A 32 1.76 6.86 -8.75
N GLY A 33 1.30 7.06 -9.98
CA GLY A 33 1.76 6.28 -11.13
C GLY A 33 1.35 4.81 -11.00
N ASP A 34 2.35 3.92 -10.94
CA ASP A 34 2.21 2.48 -10.76
C ASP A 34 2.29 2.04 -9.29
N GLU A 35 2.41 2.97 -8.34
CA GLU A 35 2.59 2.66 -6.91
C GLU A 35 1.39 3.14 -6.07
N ILE A 36 1.02 2.34 -5.06
CA ILE A 36 0.12 2.74 -3.98
C ILE A 36 0.96 3.22 -2.80
N VAL A 37 0.68 4.44 -2.38
CA VAL A 37 1.41 5.17 -1.33
C VAL A 37 0.47 5.42 -0.16
N THR A 38 0.93 5.24 1.08
CA THR A 38 0.10 5.57 2.25
C THR A 38 0.07 7.07 2.53
N THR A 39 -1.05 7.60 3.00
CA THR A 39 -1.21 9.01 3.40
C THR A 39 -1.26 9.19 4.91
N ARG A 40 -1.29 8.09 5.68
CA ARG A 40 -1.34 8.08 7.15
C ARG A 40 -0.37 7.06 7.75
N TYR A 41 -0.05 7.24 9.03
CA TYR A 41 0.60 6.20 9.82
C TYR A 41 -0.36 5.03 10.03
N GLY A 42 0.15 3.80 10.01
CA GLY A 42 -0.70 2.63 10.20
C GLY A 42 0.03 1.31 10.13
N LEU A 43 -0.75 0.25 9.95
CA LEU A 43 -0.26 -1.09 9.69
C LEU A 43 -0.73 -1.50 8.29
N ALA A 44 0.21 -1.87 7.42
CA ALA A 44 -0.06 -2.44 6.10
C ALA A 44 0.20 -3.95 6.13
#